data_AF-A0A2M7A488-F1
#
_entry.id   AF-A0A2M7A488-F1
#
_cell.length_a   1.000
_cell.length_b   1.000
_cell.length_c   1.000
_cell.angle_alpha   90.00
_cell.angle_beta   90.00
_cell.angle_gamma   90.00
#
_symmetry.space_group_name_H-M   'P 1'
#
loop_
_entity.id
_entity.type
_entity.pdbx_description
1 polymer ?
#
loop_
_entity_poly.entity_id
_entity_poly.type
_entity_poly.pdbx_seq_one_letter_code
_entity_poly.pdbx_strand_id
1 'polypeptide(L)'
;MVSLSQAKEVSKFLVDRFDPVAIVLFGSVAVHGKGEDIDLLMAVEDSARTPRALESEVRLSLKPYYAKFAIDPIVLPVGLLQEHWRKGSPFLRLIRREGRSLYMKDSVRQWLEQAREDIATANYLLEGGFHRAACYHSQQSLDKAIKGVLIQSGWELEKTHSIERLLAIAEQYGVGVEITDEDAVFMESVYRGRHPAGEGLLPTGDPTAEDAERAIQIAEKAIPACQHV
;
A
#
# COMPACT_ATOMS: atom_id res chain seq x y z
N MET A 1 6.22 27.65 -2.02
CA MET A 1 5.70 26.52 -1.24
C MET A 1 5.70 25.28 -2.11
N VAL A 2 6.24 24.21 -1.58
CA VAL A 2 6.28 22.89 -2.21
C VAL A 2 5.09 22.05 -1.75
N SER A 3 4.68 21.07 -2.55
CA SER A 3 3.49 20.26 -2.34
C SER A 3 3.79 18.77 -2.23
N LEU A 4 2.85 18.01 -1.69
CA LEU A 4 2.92 16.54 -1.63
C LEU A 4 3.10 15.91 -3.02
N SER A 5 2.48 16.47 -4.06
CA SER A 5 2.65 15.98 -5.43
C SER A 5 4.10 16.09 -5.91
N GLN A 6 4.78 17.18 -5.59
CA GLN A 6 6.21 17.36 -5.90
C GLN A 6 7.08 16.42 -5.06
N ALA A 7 6.72 16.14 -3.81
CA ALA A 7 7.40 15.13 -3.00
C ALA A 7 7.27 13.72 -3.59
N LYS A 8 6.09 13.35 -4.11
CA LYS A 8 5.90 12.09 -4.84
C LYS A 8 6.75 12.02 -6.12
N GLU A 9 6.86 13.12 -6.87
CA GLU A 9 7.72 13.20 -8.07
C GLU A 9 9.20 12.95 -7.71
N VAL A 10 9.71 13.63 -6.68
CA VAL A 10 11.09 13.43 -6.19
C VAL A 10 11.30 12.00 -5.68
N SER A 11 10.33 11.45 -4.94
CA SER A 11 10.39 10.08 -4.46
C SER A 11 10.48 9.08 -5.61
N LYS A 12 9.69 9.25 -6.68
CA LYS A 12 9.75 8.37 -7.86
C LYS A 12 11.12 8.41 -8.52
N PHE A 13 11.69 9.61 -8.71
CA PHE A 13 13.05 9.77 -9.23
C PHE A 13 14.11 9.06 -8.37
N LEU A 14 13.99 9.13 -7.04
CA LEU A 14 14.92 8.46 -6.12
C LEU A 14 14.76 6.93 -6.17
N VAL A 15 13.52 6.42 -6.30
CA VAL A 15 13.24 4.98 -6.44
C VAL A 15 13.93 4.44 -7.69
N ASP A 16 13.67 5.06 -8.85
CA ASP A 16 14.19 4.60 -10.15
C ASP A 16 15.72 4.57 -10.19
N ARG A 17 16.38 5.46 -9.43
CA ARG A 17 17.84 5.65 -9.49
C ARG A 17 18.62 4.86 -8.46
N PHE A 18 18.05 4.63 -7.27
CA PHE A 18 18.80 4.13 -6.13
C PHE A 18 18.24 2.85 -5.51
N ASP A 19 17.07 2.37 -5.95
CA ASP A 19 16.42 1.16 -5.42
C ASP A 19 16.39 1.13 -3.86
N PRO A 20 15.85 2.17 -3.20
CA PRO A 20 15.79 2.22 -1.75
C PRO A 20 14.89 1.13 -1.18
N VAL A 21 15.03 0.85 0.12
CA VAL A 21 14.09 0.01 0.86
C VAL A 21 12.83 0.79 1.22
N ALA A 22 12.94 2.07 1.55
CA ALA A 22 11.78 2.92 1.84
C ALA A 22 12.11 4.40 1.64
N ILE A 23 11.09 5.20 1.34
CA ILE A 23 11.15 6.66 1.38
C ILE A 23 9.97 7.16 2.23
N VAL A 24 10.29 7.94 3.25
CA VAL A 24 9.31 8.55 4.16
C VAL A 24 9.46 10.06 4.10
N LEU A 25 8.39 10.75 3.75
CA LEU A 25 8.28 12.20 3.86
C LEU A 25 7.96 12.56 5.31
N PHE A 26 8.60 13.57 5.88
CA PHE A 26 8.23 14.10 7.19
C PHE A 26 8.15 15.63 7.15
N GLY A 27 7.89 16.26 8.29
CA GLY A 27 7.81 17.71 8.38
C GLY A 27 6.53 18.31 7.78
N SER A 28 6.60 19.59 7.40
CA SER A 28 5.43 20.40 7.06
C SER A 28 4.62 19.84 5.88
N VAL A 29 5.29 19.35 4.83
CA VAL A 29 4.62 18.78 3.65
C VAL A 29 3.93 17.46 3.99
N ALA A 30 4.49 16.65 4.90
CA ALA A 30 3.85 15.41 5.34
C ALA A 30 2.55 15.70 6.11
N VAL A 31 2.57 16.69 7.01
CA VAL A 31 1.44 17.00 7.90
C VAL A 31 0.35 17.81 7.19
N HIS A 32 0.73 18.79 6.36
CA HIS A 32 -0.20 19.77 5.79
C HIS A 32 -0.39 19.64 4.27
N GLY A 33 0.33 18.72 3.62
CA GLY A 33 0.33 18.55 2.16
C GLY A 33 1.06 19.66 1.39
N LYS A 34 1.49 20.73 2.06
CA LYS A 34 2.29 21.84 1.53
C LYS A 34 3.27 22.36 2.59
N GLY A 35 4.41 22.89 2.14
CA GLY A 35 5.49 23.34 3.02
C GLY A 35 6.49 24.27 2.33
N GLU A 36 7.56 24.61 3.04
CA GLU A 36 8.67 25.41 2.52
C GLU A 36 9.71 24.54 1.79
N ASP A 37 9.92 23.34 2.29
CA ASP A 37 10.92 22.36 1.91
C ASP A 37 10.37 20.91 1.92
N ILE A 38 11.09 20.00 1.28
CA ILE A 38 10.79 18.57 1.30
C ILE A 38 11.81 17.85 2.18
N ASP A 39 11.36 17.37 3.33
CA ASP A 39 12.15 16.51 4.22
C ASP A 39 11.94 15.02 3.92
N LEU A 40 13.00 14.31 3.51
CA LEU A 40 12.91 12.89 3.16
C LEU A 40 13.82 12.05 4.03
N LEU A 41 13.30 10.96 4.59
CA LEU A 41 14.11 9.83 5.06
C LEU A 41 14.11 8.75 3.98
N MET A 42 15.28 8.45 3.44
CA MET A 42 15.49 7.36 2.49
C MET A 42 16.27 6.24 3.18
N ALA A 43 15.61 5.10 3.37
CA ALA A 43 16.23 3.89 3.88
C ALA A 43 16.78 3.05 2.72
N VAL A 44 18.00 2.54 2.85
CA VAL A 44 18.66 1.73 1.82
C VAL A 44 19.23 0.44 2.41
N GLU A 45 19.44 -0.57 1.58
CA GLU A 45 20.09 -1.80 2.03
C GLU A 45 21.52 -1.51 2.52
N ASP A 46 21.95 -2.26 3.54
CA ASP A 46 23.31 -2.20 4.04
C ASP A 46 24.28 -2.63 2.93
N SER A 47 25.21 -1.75 2.57
CA SER A 47 26.16 -1.99 1.49
C SER A 47 27.58 -1.62 1.92
N ALA A 48 28.58 -2.03 1.15
CA ALA A 48 29.97 -1.67 1.40
C ALA A 48 30.26 -0.16 1.27
N ARG A 49 29.32 0.61 0.69
CA ARG A 49 29.45 2.07 0.56
C ARG A 49 29.25 2.74 1.92
N THR A 50 30.02 3.79 2.19
CA THR A 50 29.81 4.58 3.41
C THR A 50 28.53 5.41 3.30
N PRO A 51 27.79 5.63 4.41
CA PRO A 51 26.56 6.43 4.38
C PRO A 51 26.76 7.83 3.80
N ARG A 52 27.89 8.47 4.11
CA ARG A 52 28.23 9.81 3.60
C ARG A 52 28.42 9.86 2.08
N ALA A 53 29.03 8.82 1.49
CA ALA A 53 29.23 8.77 0.04
C ALA A 53 27.89 8.65 -0.68
N LEU A 54 27.00 7.79 -0.18
CA LEU A 54 25.67 7.63 -0.74
C LEU A 54 24.80 8.89 -0.57
N GLU A 55 24.84 9.52 0.60
CA GLU A 55 24.13 10.79 0.82
C GLU A 55 24.60 11.87 -0.16
N SER A 56 25.91 11.96 -0.40
CA SER A 56 26.48 12.90 -1.38
C SER A 56 25.98 12.62 -2.79
N GLU A 57 25.92 11.34 -3.19
CA GLU A 57 25.41 10.93 -4.50
C GLU A 57 23.92 11.29 -4.67
N VAL A 58 23.10 11.01 -3.65
CA VAL A 58 21.68 11.38 -3.62
C VAL A 58 21.53 12.89 -3.76
N ARG A 59 22.22 13.70 -2.95
CA ARG A 59 22.18 15.16 -3.04
C ARG A 59 22.62 15.68 -4.41
N LEU A 60 23.68 15.12 -5.01
CA LEU A 60 24.11 15.50 -6.35
C LEU A 60 23.07 15.18 -7.42
N SER A 61 22.35 14.05 -7.29
CA SER A 61 21.31 13.65 -8.24
C SER A 61 20.08 14.57 -8.20
N LEU A 62 19.80 15.20 -7.06
CA LEU A 62 18.66 16.10 -6.85
C LEU A 62 18.88 17.52 -7.37
N LYS A 63 20.06 17.84 -7.94
CA LYS A 63 20.37 19.13 -8.57
C LYS A 63 19.27 19.69 -9.49
N PRO A 64 18.60 18.91 -10.35
CA PRO A 64 17.52 19.42 -11.21
C PRO A 64 16.31 19.96 -10.44
N TYR A 65 16.10 19.52 -9.20
CA TYR A 65 14.98 19.93 -8.35
C TYR A 65 15.31 21.11 -7.43
N TYR A 66 16.58 21.28 -7.04
CA TYR A 66 17.00 22.38 -6.15
C TYR A 66 16.74 23.78 -6.74
N ALA A 67 16.65 23.90 -8.06
CA ALA A 67 16.26 25.15 -8.70
C ALA A 67 14.76 25.50 -8.50
N LYS A 68 13.94 24.52 -8.14
CA LYS A 68 12.48 24.65 -7.99
C LYS A 68 12.06 24.83 -6.53
N PHE A 69 12.66 24.08 -5.61
CA PHE A 69 12.35 24.09 -4.18
C PHE A 69 13.46 23.42 -3.35
N ALA A 70 13.46 23.67 -2.04
CA ALA A 70 14.40 23.05 -1.11
C ALA A 70 14.05 21.57 -0.84
N ILE A 71 15.06 20.72 -0.73
CA ILE A 71 14.93 19.29 -0.44
C ILE A 71 16.04 18.87 0.52
N ASP A 72 15.68 18.31 1.67
CA ASP A 72 16.63 17.75 2.62
C ASP A 72 16.46 16.24 2.76
N PRO A 73 17.24 15.45 1.98
CA PRO A 73 17.26 14.01 2.11
C PRO A 73 18.21 13.59 3.25
N ILE A 74 17.71 12.71 4.11
CA ILE A 74 18.48 11.95 5.08
C ILE A 74 18.52 10.51 4.56
N VAL A 75 19.73 10.00 4.31
CA VAL A 75 19.93 8.65 3.78
C VAL A 75 20.54 7.77 4.86
N LEU A 76 19.86 6.68 5.21
CA LEU A 76 20.31 5.76 6.27
C LEU A 76 20.28 4.30 5.78
N PRO A 77 21.36 3.53 6.00
CA PRO A 77 21.30 2.08 5.89
C PRO A 77 20.30 1.49 6.89
N VAL A 78 19.62 0.40 6.51
CA VAL A 78 18.62 -0.27 7.34
C VAL A 78 19.20 -0.70 8.70
N GLY A 79 20.41 -1.26 8.74
CA GLY A 79 21.05 -1.66 10.01
C GLY A 79 21.23 -0.49 10.98
N LEU A 80 21.63 0.68 10.48
CA LEU A 80 21.78 1.90 11.29
C LEU A 80 20.42 2.46 11.73
N LEU A 81 19.42 2.42 10.85
CA LEU A 81 18.05 2.82 11.18
C LEU A 81 17.47 1.96 12.32
N GLN A 82 17.67 0.64 12.26
CA GLN A 82 17.26 -0.30 13.31
C GLN A 82 17.98 -0.03 14.64
N GLU A 83 19.27 0.27 14.60
CA GLU A 83 20.04 0.62 15.79
C GLU A 83 19.47 1.88 16.46
N HIS A 84 19.24 2.95 15.69
CA HIS A 84 18.64 4.18 16.19
C HIS A 84 17.23 3.96 16.75
N TRP A 85 16.45 3.08 16.12
CA TRP A 85 15.12 2.72 16.61
C TRP A 85 15.21 2.05 17.98
N ARG A 86 16.07 1.04 18.12
CA ARG A 86 16.27 0.30 19.38
C ARG A 86 16.76 1.21 20.51
N LYS A 87 17.58 2.21 20.18
CA LYS A 87 18.05 3.23 21.14
C LYS A 87 16.98 4.30 21.47
N GLY A 88 15.81 4.25 20.85
CA GLY A 88 14.73 5.21 21.09
C GLY A 88 15.08 6.62 20.60
N SER A 89 15.62 6.73 19.37
CA SER A 89 15.90 8.02 18.74
C SER A 89 14.69 8.96 18.77
N PRO A 90 14.81 10.19 19.33
CA PRO A 90 13.74 11.19 19.27
C PRO A 90 13.33 11.54 17.84
N PHE A 91 14.29 11.57 16.91
CA PHE A 91 14.05 11.84 15.50
C PHE A 91 13.16 10.76 14.86
N LEU A 92 13.43 9.48 15.12
CA LEU A 92 12.57 8.41 14.60
C LEU A 92 11.20 8.38 15.26
N ARG A 93 11.07 8.87 16.51
CA ARG A 93 9.74 9.08 17.13
C ARG A 93 8.95 10.17 16.41
N LEU A 94 9.62 11.23 15.93
CA LEU A 94 8.99 12.28 15.12
C LEU A 94 8.50 11.70 13.78
N ILE A 95 9.37 11.00 13.06
CA ILE A 95 9.00 10.33 11.80
C ILE A 95 7.83 9.36 12.01
N ARG A 96 7.81 8.62 13.12
CA ARG A 96 6.67 7.74 13.44
C ARG A 96 5.35 8.50 13.62
N ARG A 97 5.39 9.75 14.11
CA ARG A 97 4.19 10.56 14.40
C ARG A 97 3.69 11.31 13.18
N GLU A 98 4.60 11.84 12.37
CA GLU A 98 4.30 12.82 11.31
C GLU A 98 4.70 12.32 9.92
N GLY A 99 5.40 11.20 9.84
CA GLY A 99 5.92 10.66 8.60
C GLY A 99 4.83 10.05 7.73
N ARG A 100 4.83 10.43 6.46
CA ARG A 100 4.03 9.84 5.39
C ARG A 100 4.92 8.95 4.53
N SER A 101 4.58 7.66 4.43
CA SER A 101 5.28 6.74 3.54
C SER A 101 5.03 7.14 2.08
N LEU A 102 6.10 7.43 1.33
CA LEU A 102 6.02 7.68 -0.11
C LEU A 102 6.37 6.44 -0.93
N TYR A 103 7.20 5.55 -0.38
CA TYR A 103 7.61 4.31 -1.03
C TYR A 103 8.07 3.27 0.00
N MET A 104 7.78 1.99 -0.27
CA MET A 104 8.33 0.85 0.47
C MET A 104 8.57 -0.32 -0.47
N LYS A 105 9.81 -0.80 -0.54
CA LYS A 105 10.23 -1.95 -1.36
C LYS A 105 9.52 -3.20 -0.86
N ASP A 106 9.10 -4.05 -1.80
CA ASP A 106 8.41 -5.32 -1.56
C ASP A 106 7.07 -5.25 -0.80
N SER A 107 6.55 -4.07 -0.44
CA SER A 107 5.28 -3.97 0.28
C SER A 107 4.15 -4.61 -0.53
N VAL A 108 4.06 -4.28 -1.82
CA VAL A 108 3.07 -4.84 -2.73
C VAL A 108 3.20 -6.34 -2.83
N ARG A 109 4.42 -6.87 -2.95
CA ARG A 109 4.65 -8.31 -3.02
C ARG A 109 4.05 -9.02 -1.81
N GLN A 110 4.29 -8.51 -0.59
CA GLN A 110 3.75 -9.11 0.64
C GLN A 110 2.21 -9.05 0.69
N TRP A 111 1.61 -7.92 0.27
CA TRP A 111 0.15 -7.81 0.19
C TRP A 111 -0.45 -8.78 -0.83
N LEU A 112 0.20 -8.94 -1.99
CA LEU A 112 -0.24 -9.87 -3.04
C LEU A 112 -0.01 -11.33 -2.68
N GLU A 113 1.06 -11.66 -1.98
CA GLU A 113 1.29 -13.01 -1.45
C GLU A 113 0.15 -13.41 -0.51
N GLN A 114 -0.22 -12.52 0.42
CA GLN A 114 -1.36 -12.77 1.30
C GLN A 114 -2.70 -12.84 0.55
N ALA A 115 -2.90 -12.03 -0.50
CA ALA A 115 -4.10 -12.11 -1.32
C ALA A 115 -4.18 -13.45 -2.07
N ARG A 116 -3.06 -13.95 -2.59
CA ARG A 116 -2.98 -15.28 -3.24
C ARG A 116 -3.24 -16.42 -2.25
N GLU A 117 -2.71 -16.30 -1.02
CA GLU A 117 -2.98 -17.26 0.05
C GLU A 117 -4.47 -17.30 0.41
N ASP A 118 -5.14 -16.14 0.44
CA ASP A 118 -6.58 -16.06 0.65
C ASP A 118 -7.37 -16.73 -0.49
N ILE A 119 -6.97 -16.58 -1.76
CA ILE A 119 -7.60 -17.31 -2.88
C ILE A 119 -7.40 -18.82 -2.75
N ALA A 120 -6.19 -19.27 -2.43
CA ALA A 120 -5.92 -20.69 -2.24
C ALA A 120 -6.79 -21.26 -1.10
N THR A 121 -6.93 -20.50 -0.01
CA THR A 121 -7.80 -20.84 1.11
C THR A 121 -9.27 -20.87 0.71
N ALA A 122 -9.73 -19.89 -0.07
CA ALA A 122 -11.11 -19.83 -0.57
C ALA A 122 -11.45 -21.05 -1.44
N ASN A 123 -10.56 -21.44 -2.36
CA ASN A 123 -10.73 -22.64 -3.19
C ASN A 123 -10.84 -23.92 -2.33
N TYR A 124 -9.94 -24.10 -1.36
CA TYR A 124 -9.99 -25.25 -0.46
C TYR A 124 -11.29 -25.30 0.36
N LEU A 125 -11.79 -24.14 0.81
CA LEU A 125 -13.05 -24.04 1.55
C LEU A 125 -14.27 -24.31 0.67
N LEU A 126 -14.24 -23.90 -0.60
CA LEU A 126 -15.29 -24.23 -1.57
C LEU A 126 -15.38 -25.74 -1.78
N GLU A 127 -14.24 -26.42 -1.99
CA GLU A 127 -14.19 -27.89 -2.11
C GLU A 127 -14.74 -28.59 -0.87
N GLY A 128 -14.50 -28.02 0.32
CA GLY A 128 -15.03 -28.51 1.59
C GLY A 128 -16.51 -28.17 1.87
N GLY A 129 -17.20 -27.45 0.97
CA GLY A 129 -18.59 -27.02 1.16
C GLY A 129 -18.78 -25.86 2.15
N PHE A 130 -17.71 -25.17 2.53
CA PHE A 130 -17.73 -24.04 3.46
C PHE A 130 -17.90 -22.72 2.72
N HIS A 131 -19.00 -22.57 1.98
CA HIS A 131 -19.22 -21.45 1.04
C HIS A 131 -19.09 -20.07 1.69
N ARG A 132 -19.61 -19.89 2.92
CA ARG A 132 -19.47 -18.60 3.64
C ARG A 132 -18.01 -18.22 3.87
N ALA A 133 -17.20 -19.21 4.27
CA ALA A 133 -15.78 -18.99 4.51
C ALA A 133 -15.03 -18.76 3.19
N ALA A 134 -15.41 -19.48 2.12
CA ALA A 134 -14.87 -19.26 0.78
C ALA A 134 -15.16 -17.83 0.27
N CYS A 135 -16.40 -17.34 0.38
CA CYS A 135 -16.75 -15.96 0.05
C CYS A 135 -15.94 -14.97 0.89
N TYR A 136 -15.82 -15.20 2.19
CA TYR A 136 -15.06 -14.33 3.09
C TYR A 136 -13.59 -14.20 2.69
N HIS A 137 -12.90 -15.32 2.46
CA HIS A 137 -11.51 -15.29 2.02
C HIS A 137 -11.35 -14.64 0.63
N SER A 138 -12.32 -14.83 -0.26
CA SER A 138 -12.33 -14.11 -1.54
C SER A 138 -12.40 -12.59 -1.35
N GLN A 139 -13.24 -12.11 -0.43
CA GLN A 139 -13.31 -10.68 -0.11
C GLN A 139 -12.02 -10.16 0.51
N GLN A 140 -11.40 -10.93 1.41
CA GLN A 140 -10.12 -10.57 2.01
C GLN A 140 -8.99 -10.50 0.98
N SER A 141 -8.98 -11.42 0.01
CA SER A 141 -8.05 -11.39 -1.11
C SER A 141 -8.19 -10.10 -1.92
N LEU A 142 -9.42 -9.75 -2.32
CA LEU A 142 -9.72 -8.54 -3.08
C LEU A 142 -9.29 -7.27 -2.32
N ASP A 143 -9.65 -7.16 -1.04
CA ASP A 143 -9.28 -6.06 -0.14
C ASP A 143 -7.75 -5.89 -0.07
N LYS A 144 -7.02 -6.98 0.13
CA LYS A 144 -5.55 -6.97 0.22
C LYS A 144 -4.89 -6.60 -1.10
N ALA A 145 -5.39 -7.13 -2.23
CA ALA A 145 -4.85 -6.83 -3.55
C ALA A 145 -4.96 -5.33 -3.86
N ILE A 146 -6.13 -4.73 -3.67
CA ILE A 146 -6.36 -3.30 -3.93
C ILE A 146 -5.49 -2.44 -3.00
N LYS A 147 -5.43 -2.76 -1.70
CA LYS A 147 -4.59 -2.05 -0.73
C LYS A 147 -3.11 -2.11 -1.09
N GLY A 148 -2.61 -3.26 -1.57
CA GLY A 148 -1.24 -3.42 -2.01
C GLY A 148 -0.83 -2.39 -3.05
N VAL A 149 -1.63 -2.24 -4.11
CA VAL A 149 -1.37 -1.29 -5.20
C VAL A 149 -1.55 0.17 -4.76
N LEU A 150 -2.55 0.44 -3.93
CA LEU A 150 -2.75 1.77 -3.35
C LEU A 150 -1.53 2.23 -2.54
N ILE A 151 -0.99 1.35 -1.68
CA ILE A 151 0.21 1.64 -0.88
C ILE A 151 1.39 1.98 -1.78
N GLN A 152 1.58 1.25 -2.89
CA GLN A 152 2.62 1.56 -3.87
C GLN A 152 2.45 2.94 -4.49
N SER A 153 1.21 3.38 -4.66
CA SER A 153 0.83 4.69 -5.20
C SER A 153 0.95 5.82 -4.16
N GLY A 154 1.49 5.52 -2.98
CA GLY A 154 1.67 6.45 -1.87
C GLY A 154 0.36 6.81 -1.19
N TRP A 155 -0.62 5.89 -1.17
CA TRP A 155 -1.78 5.97 -0.29
C TRP A 155 -1.39 5.55 1.12
N GLU A 156 -1.89 6.28 2.12
CA GLU A 156 -1.73 5.89 3.51
C GLU A 156 -2.79 4.86 3.87
N LEU A 157 -2.35 3.72 4.42
CA LEU A 157 -3.24 2.63 4.79
C LEU A 157 -4.32 3.09 5.78
N GLU A 158 -5.57 3.13 5.32
CA GLU A 158 -6.73 3.40 6.18
C GLU A 158 -7.31 2.10 6.74
N LYS A 159 -7.88 2.19 7.94
CA LYS A 159 -8.65 1.09 8.55
C LYS A 159 -10.05 1.02 7.93
N THR A 160 -10.15 0.46 6.73
CA THR A 160 -11.39 0.19 6.00
C THR A 160 -11.36 -1.23 5.41
N HIS A 161 -12.53 -1.79 5.15
CA HIS A 161 -12.70 -3.03 4.37
C HIS A 161 -13.77 -2.90 3.28
N SER A 162 -14.27 -1.67 3.07
CA SER A 162 -15.26 -1.41 2.02
C SER A 162 -14.57 -1.43 0.66
N ILE A 163 -15.00 -2.37 -0.19
CA ILE A 163 -14.47 -2.51 -1.55
C ILE A 163 -14.82 -1.27 -2.37
N GLU A 164 -16.06 -0.78 -2.27
CA GLU A 164 -16.51 0.45 -2.94
C GLU A 164 -15.62 1.66 -2.58
N ARG A 165 -15.29 1.82 -1.29
CA ARG A 165 -14.38 2.89 -0.85
C ARG A 165 -12.99 2.71 -1.45
N LEU A 166 -12.46 1.50 -1.46
CA LEU A 166 -11.12 1.23 -1.98
C LEU A 166 -11.04 1.48 -3.49
N LEU A 167 -12.06 1.12 -4.25
CA LEU A 167 -12.14 1.41 -5.70
C LEU A 167 -12.19 2.92 -5.98
N ALA A 168 -13.01 3.67 -5.22
CA ALA A 168 -13.07 5.12 -5.35
C ALA A 168 -11.72 5.80 -5.01
N ILE A 169 -10.99 5.29 -4.02
CA ILE A 169 -9.64 5.77 -3.71
C ILE A 169 -8.66 5.37 -4.84
N ALA A 170 -8.75 4.16 -5.36
CA ALA A 170 -7.89 3.70 -6.47
C ALA A 170 -8.01 4.64 -7.68
N GLU A 171 -9.23 5.03 -8.06
CA GLU A 171 -9.46 6.00 -9.13
C GLU A 171 -8.79 7.35 -8.85
N GLN A 172 -8.88 7.89 -7.63
CA GLN A 172 -8.20 9.15 -7.23
C GLN A 172 -6.67 9.06 -7.34
N TYR A 173 -6.11 7.87 -7.18
CA TYR A 173 -4.68 7.60 -7.29
C TYR A 173 -4.26 7.19 -8.70
N GLY A 174 -5.20 7.16 -9.67
CA GLY A 174 -4.93 6.75 -11.05
C GLY A 174 -4.67 5.25 -11.20
N VAL A 175 -5.14 4.44 -10.24
CA VAL A 175 -5.02 2.98 -10.23
C VAL A 175 -6.28 2.39 -10.84
N GLY A 176 -6.13 1.72 -11.99
CA GLY A 176 -7.21 0.96 -12.62
C GLY A 176 -7.33 -0.42 -11.98
N VAL A 177 -8.53 -0.77 -11.51
CA VAL A 177 -8.86 -2.11 -11.01
C VAL A 177 -10.05 -2.64 -11.81
N GLU A 178 -9.93 -3.83 -12.39
CA GLU A 178 -10.96 -4.42 -13.26
C GLU A 178 -12.10 -5.07 -12.46
N ILE A 179 -12.79 -4.26 -11.65
CA ILE A 179 -13.91 -4.67 -10.81
C ILE A 179 -15.10 -3.76 -11.11
N THR A 180 -16.25 -4.36 -11.43
CA THR A 180 -17.47 -3.60 -11.71
C THR A 180 -18.15 -3.15 -10.41
N ASP A 181 -19.04 -2.15 -10.50
CA ASP A 181 -19.84 -1.72 -9.34
C ASP A 181 -20.70 -2.87 -8.80
N GLU A 182 -21.24 -3.73 -9.68
CA GLU A 182 -22.01 -4.91 -9.28
C GLU A 182 -21.15 -5.94 -8.53
N ASP A 183 -19.91 -6.15 -8.98
CA ASP A 183 -18.95 -7.00 -8.28
C ASP A 183 -18.61 -6.43 -6.90
N ALA A 184 -18.40 -5.10 -6.79
CA ALA A 184 -18.11 -4.43 -5.53
C ALA A 184 -19.26 -4.57 -4.52
N VAL A 185 -20.50 -4.33 -4.95
CA VAL A 185 -21.71 -4.50 -4.12
C VAL A 185 -21.85 -5.95 -3.64
N PHE A 186 -21.60 -6.91 -4.52
CA PHE A 186 -21.62 -8.32 -4.16
C PHE A 186 -20.57 -8.64 -3.07
N MET A 187 -19.31 -8.23 -3.26
CA MET A 187 -18.24 -8.48 -2.28
C MET A 187 -18.48 -7.75 -0.94
N GLU A 188 -19.12 -6.59 -0.96
CA GLU A 188 -19.55 -5.86 0.24
C GLU A 188 -20.64 -6.65 1.02
N SER A 189 -21.61 -7.24 0.30
CA SER A 189 -22.65 -8.07 0.91
C SER A 189 -22.08 -9.31 1.61
N VAL A 190 -21.07 -9.94 1.00
CA VAL A 190 -20.29 -11.05 1.57
C VAL A 190 -19.61 -10.63 2.88
N TYR A 191 -18.98 -9.46 2.91
CA TYR A 191 -18.31 -8.94 4.10
C TYR A 191 -19.30 -8.67 5.27
N ARG A 192 -20.49 -8.16 4.97
CA ARG A 192 -21.52 -7.89 6.00
C ARG A 192 -22.17 -9.17 6.50
N GLY A 193 -22.25 -10.22 5.66
CA GLY A 193 -22.77 -11.55 6.00
C GLY A 193 -21.96 -12.38 7.00
N ARG A 194 -20.94 -11.80 7.64
CA ARG A 194 -20.07 -12.46 8.64
C ARG A 194 -20.64 -12.43 10.05
N HIS A 195 -21.60 -11.55 10.32
CA HIS A 195 -22.28 -11.47 11.60
C HIS A 195 -23.67 -12.09 11.51
N PRO A 196 -24.17 -12.74 12.58
CA PRO A 196 -25.54 -13.26 12.62
C PRO A 196 -26.60 -12.22 12.28
N ALA A 197 -26.37 -10.95 12.66
CA ALA A 197 -27.25 -9.83 12.31
C ALA A 197 -27.23 -9.44 10.82
N GLY A 198 -26.24 -9.91 10.07
CA GLY A 198 -26.11 -9.78 8.62
C GLY A 198 -26.31 -11.10 7.87
N GLU A 199 -26.72 -12.18 8.55
CA GLU A 199 -27.15 -13.41 7.88
C GLU A 199 -28.33 -13.09 6.95
N GLY A 200 -28.28 -13.61 5.72
CA GLY A 200 -29.30 -13.33 4.70
C GLY A 200 -29.20 -11.97 4.00
N LEU A 201 -28.06 -11.26 4.11
CA LEU A 201 -27.78 -10.09 3.28
C LEU A 201 -27.42 -10.43 1.83
N LEU A 202 -27.11 -11.70 1.54
CA LEU A 202 -27.19 -12.21 0.17
C LEU A 202 -28.67 -12.42 -0.18
N PRO A 203 -29.11 -12.12 -1.41
CA PRO A 203 -30.51 -12.26 -1.83
C PRO A 203 -31.13 -13.64 -1.54
N THR A 204 -30.28 -14.66 -1.43
CA THR A 204 -30.62 -16.08 -1.27
C THR A 204 -30.54 -16.62 0.17
N GLY A 205 -30.06 -15.84 1.14
CA GLY A 205 -29.84 -16.32 2.50
C GLY A 205 -28.37 -16.64 2.76
N ASP A 206 -28.06 -17.92 2.95
CA ASP A 206 -26.69 -18.40 3.09
C ASP A 206 -26.01 -18.49 1.72
N PRO A 207 -24.71 -18.15 1.62
CA PRO A 207 -23.98 -18.24 0.36
C PRO A 207 -23.99 -19.67 -0.19
N THR A 208 -24.32 -19.76 -1.48
CA THR A 208 -24.29 -21.00 -2.26
C THR A 208 -22.88 -21.29 -2.77
N ALA A 209 -22.67 -22.47 -3.36
CA ALA A 209 -21.43 -22.77 -4.07
C ALA A 209 -21.20 -21.79 -5.24
N GLU A 210 -22.26 -21.42 -5.96
CA GLU A 210 -22.22 -20.45 -7.06
C GLU A 210 -21.80 -19.05 -6.57
N ASP A 211 -22.30 -18.61 -5.41
CA ASP A 211 -21.87 -17.36 -4.78
C ASP A 211 -20.37 -17.39 -4.43
N ALA A 212 -19.88 -18.52 -3.90
CA ALA A 212 -18.48 -18.70 -3.57
C ALA A 212 -17.59 -18.74 -4.82
N GLU A 213 -17.98 -19.47 -5.86
CA GLU A 213 -17.29 -19.49 -7.15
C GLU A 213 -17.22 -18.08 -7.76
N ARG A 214 -18.34 -17.34 -7.75
CA ARG A 214 -18.39 -15.96 -8.21
C ARG A 214 -17.44 -15.06 -7.40
N ALA A 215 -17.43 -15.19 -6.08
CA ALA A 215 -16.55 -14.39 -5.21
C ALA A 215 -15.07 -14.64 -5.51
N ILE A 216 -14.68 -15.91 -5.72
CA ILE A 216 -13.32 -16.31 -6.09
C ILE A 216 -12.95 -15.67 -7.44
N GLN A 217 -13.80 -15.82 -8.45
CA GLN A 217 -13.56 -15.25 -9.78
C GLN A 217 -13.40 -13.73 -9.75
N ILE A 218 -14.20 -13.01 -8.95
CA ILE A 218 -14.08 -11.56 -8.78
C ILE A 218 -12.72 -11.21 -8.15
N ALA A 219 -12.34 -11.91 -7.07
CA ALA A 219 -11.09 -11.64 -6.38
C ALA A 219 -9.85 -11.97 -7.24
N GLU A 220 -9.93 -13.00 -8.08
CA GLU A 220 -8.88 -13.35 -9.04
C GLU A 220 -8.65 -12.26 -10.09
N LYS A 221 -9.67 -11.52 -10.53
CA LYS A 221 -9.50 -10.39 -11.48
C LYS A 221 -8.58 -9.29 -10.95
N ALA A 222 -8.57 -9.07 -9.63
CA ALA A 222 -7.76 -8.02 -9.02
C ALA A 222 -6.27 -8.39 -8.92
N ILE A 223 -5.91 -9.67 -8.93
CA ILE A 223 -4.52 -10.12 -8.73
C ILE A 223 -3.60 -9.83 -9.95
N PRO A 224 -4.02 -10.06 -11.22
CA PRO A 224 -3.23 -9.74 -12.42
C PRO A 224 -2.99 -8.25 -12.62
N ALA A 225 -3.97 -7.39 -12.32
CA ALA A 225 -3.82 -5.94 -12.40
C ALA A 225 -2.67 -5.41 -11.51
N CYS A 226 -2.28 -6.19 -10.49
CA CYS A 226 -1.20 -5.88 -9.57
C CYS A 226 0.17 -6.47 -9.99
N GLN A 227 0.27 -7.19 -11.12
CA GLN A 227 1.53 -7.78 -11.61
C GLN A 227 2.30 -6.89 -12.59
N HIS A 228 1.69 -5.80 -13.07
CA HIS A 228 2.31 -4.86 -14.00
C HIS A 228 2.92 -3.62 -13.32
N VAL A 229 3.33 -3.77 -12.06
CA VAL A 229 4.00 -2.70 -11.29
C VAL A 229 5.42 -3.08 -10.91
#